data_AF-A0A7J4N7M5-F1
#
_entry.id   AF-A0A7J4N7M5-F1
#
_cell.length_a   1.000
_cell.length_b   1.000
_cell.length_c   1.000
_cell.angle_alpha   90.00
_cell.angle_beta   90.00
_cell.angle_gamma   90.00
#
_symmetry.space_group_name_H-M   'P 1'
#
loop_
_entity.id
_entity.type
_entity.pdbx_description
1 polymer ?
#
loop_
_entity_poly.entity_id
_entity_poly.type
_entity_poly.pdbx_seq_one_letter_code
_entity_poly.pdbx_strand_id
1 'polypeptide(L)' 'MFGSRRSKLEAKIKQLNALRAEYRAELDEAERLHKKREMGEGELQRIRRRCQAKMDDIAEKVRAARSELDSLKE' A
#
# COMPACT_ATOMS: atom_id res chain seq x y z
N MET A 1 -11.88 -23.70 14.53
CA MET A 1 -10.66 -22.84 14.51
C MET A 1 -10.92 -21.50 13.80
N PHE A 2 -11.99 -20.76 14.13
CA PHE A 2 -12.31 -19.48 13.48
C PHE A 2 -11.33 -18.35 13.87
N GLY A 3 -10.73 -18.42 15.06
CA GLY A 3 -9.72 -17.45 15.51
C GLY A 3 -8.46 -17.40 14.63
N SER A 4 -8.08 -18.50 13.98
CA SER A 4 -6.85 -18.51 13.15
C SER A 4 -7.02 -17.77 11.82
N ARG A 5 -8.22 -17.82 11.22
CA ARG A 5 -8.50 -17.13 9.94
C ARG A 5 -8.65 -15.63 10.15
N ARG A 6 -9.33 -15.22 11.21
CA ARG A 6 -9.43 -13.80 11.62
C ARG A 6 -8.06 -13.20 11.89
N SER A 7 -7.24 -13.82 12.74
CA SER A 7 -5.90 -13.32 13.04
C SER A 7 -5.00 -13.24 11.79
N LYS A 8 -5.14 -14.18 10.84
CA LYS A 8 -4.43 -14.13 9.56
C LYS A 8 -4.85 -12.93 8.70
N LEU A 9 -6.14 -12.62 8.64
CA LEU A 9 -6.64 -11.46 7.89
C LEU A 9 -6.22 -10.13 8.54
N GLU A 10 -6.27 -10.04 9.86
CA GLU A 10 -5.78 -8.86 10.61
C GLU A 10 -4.27 -8.65 10.38
N ALA A 11 -3.48 -9.72 10.45
CA ALA A 11 -2.05 -9.67 10.14
C ALA A 11 -1.78 -9.24 8.68
N LYS A 12 -2.55 -9.78 7.73
CA LYS A 12 -2.46 -9.42 6.31
C LYS A 12 -2.79 -7.94 6.09
N ILE A 13 -3.83 -7.40 6.72
CA ILE A 13 -4.17 -5.97 6.63
C ILE A 13 -3.03 -5.11 7.19
N LYS A 14 -2.43 -5.51 8.32
CA LYS A 14 -1.30 -4.80 8.91
C LYS A 14 -0.10 -4.78 7.96
N GLN A 15 0.25 -5.92 7.36
CA GLN A 15 1.33 -6.02 6.38
C GLN A 15 1.06 -5.18 5.12
N LEU A 16 -0.17 -5.23 4.60
CA LEU A 16 -0.57 -4.41 3.45
C LEU A 16 -0.48 -2.91 3.75
N ASN A 17 -0.93 -2.47 4.93
CA ASN A 17 -0.81 -1.07 5.33
C ASN A 17 0.65 -0.62 5.50
N ALA A 18 1.52 -1.48 6.03
CA ALA A 18 2.96 -1.21 6.10
C ALA A 18 3.56 -1.04 4.71
N LEU A 19 3.26 -1.96 3.78
CA LEU A 19 3.72 -1.89 2.40
C LEU A 19 3.20 -0.63 1.67
N ARG A 20 1.96 -0.21 1.95
CA ARG A 20 1.43 1.06 1.43
C ARG A 20 2.22 2.26 1.94
N ALA A 21 2.64 2.24 3.21
CA ALA A 21 3.45 3.30 3.79
C ALA A 21 4.85 3.37 3.16
N GLU A 22 5.45 2.21 2.84
CA GLU A 22 6.72 2.14 2.13
C GLU A 22 6.63 2.75 0.73
N TYR A 23 5.59 2.42 -0.06
CA TYR A 23 5.39 3.04 -1.38
C TYR A 23 5.12 4.54 -1.31
N ARG A 24 4.47 5.01 -0.24
CA ARG A 24 4.28 6.44 0.00
C ARG A 24 5.61 7.12 0.31
N ALA A 25 6.43 6.53 1.18
CA ALA A 25 7.75 7.05 1.50
C ALA A 25 8.67 7.09 0.27
N GLU A 26 8.59 6.09 -0.61
CA GLU A 26 9.32 6.07 -1.89
C GLU A 26 8.89 7.22 -2.81
N LEU A 27 7.59 7.51 -2.88
CA LEU A 27 7.07 8.65 -3.65
C LEU A 27 7.54 9.99 -3.06
N ASP A 28 7.44 10.16 -1.74
CA ASP A 28 7.87 11.36 -1.04
C ASP A 28 9.37 11.63 -1.26
N GLU A 29 10.19 10.57 -1.26
CA GLU A 29 11.62 10.66 -1.54
C GLU A 29 11.91 11.03 -2.99
N ALA A 30 11.21 10.42 -3.96
CA ALA A 30 11.34 10.80 -5.37
C ALA A 30 10.95 12.26 -5.62
N GLU A 31 9.89 12.74 -4.98
CA GLU A 31 9.50 14.15 -5.04
C GLU A 31 10.56 15.07 -4.40
N ARG A 32 11.18 14.64 -3.30
CA ARG A 32 12.29 15.37 -2.66
C ARG A 32 13.51 15.47 -3.58
N LEU A 33 13.92 14.37 -4.21
CA LEU A 33 15.04 14.34 -5.16
C LEU A 33 14.76 15.22 -6.38
N HIS A 34 13.52 15.18 -6.90
CA HIS A 34 13.12 16.05 -8.01
C HIS A 34 13.17 17.54 -7.62
N LYS A 35 12.68 17.91 -6.42
CA LYS A 35 12.79 19.29 -5.91
C LYS A 35 14.23 19.77 -5.79
N LYS A 36 15.15 18.86 -5.44
CA LYS A 36 16.60 19.13 -5.41
C LYS A 36 17.26 19.15 -6.79
N ARG A 37 16.51 18.90 -7.86
CA ARG A 37 17.01 18.74 -9.24
C ARG A 37 17.98 17.56 -9.39
N GLU A 38 17.94 16.62 -8.46
CA GLU A 38 18.72 15.37 -8.47
C GLU A 38 17.99 14.25 -9.25
N MET A 39 16.73 14.48 -9.63
CA MET A 39 15.91 13.55 -10.41
C MET A 39 15.16 14.28 -11.53
N GLY A 40 15.18 13.71 -12.73
CA GLY A 40 14.45 14.25 -13.88
C GLY A 40 12.93 14.04 -13.78
N GLU A 41 12.15 14.93 -14.40
CA GLU A 41 10.68 14.85 -14.38
C GLU A 41 10.15 13.51 -14.93
N GLY A 42 10.74 13.00 -16.01
CA GLY A 42 10.34 11.71 -16.58
C GLY A 42 10.55 10.53 -15.63
N GLU A 43 11.59 10.59 -14.79
CA GLU A 43 11.85 9.56 -13.78
C GLU A 43 10.87 9.66 -12.61
N LEU A 44 10.62 10.87 -12.12
CA LEU A 44 9.59 11.14 -11.11
C LEU A 44 8.22 10.62 -11.55
N GLN A 45 7.81 10.90 -12.80
CA GLN A 45 6.53 10.45 -13.32
C GLN A 45 6.42 8.92 -13.39
N ARG A 46 7.52 8.22 -13.74
CA ARG A 46 7.55 6.75 -13.71
C ARG A 46 7.38 6.22 -12.28
N ILE A 47 8.13 6.77 -11.32
CA ILE A 47 8.04 6.35 -9.92
C ILE A 47 6.64 6.64 -9.38
N ARG A 48 6.10 7.85 -9.60
CA ARG A 48 4.76 8.25 -9.20
C ARG A 48 3.68 7.29 -9.73
N ARG A 49 3.69 6.99 -11.03
CA ARG A 49 2.71 6.05 -11.62
C ARG A 49 2.80 4.66 -10.98
N ARG A 50 4.03 4.14 -10.79
CA ARG A 50 4.25 2.83 -10.19
C ARG A 50 3.80 2.78 -8.74
N CYS A 51 4.23 3.74 -7.92
CA CYS A 51 3.88 3.80 -6.50
C CYS A 51 2.37 3.98 -6.31
N GLN A 52 1.74 4.85 -7.12
CA GLN A 52 0.29 5.03 -7.09
C GLN A 52 -0.45 3.73 -7.42
N ALA A 53 -0.11 3.07 -8.54
CA ALA A 53 -0.73 1.80 -8.92
C ALA A 53 -0.58 0.72 -7.84
N LYS A 54 0.58 0.64 -7.18
CA LYS A 54 0.81 -0.29 -6.07
C LYS A 54 -0.01 0.05 -4.84
N MET A 55 -0.12 1.33 -4.48
CA MET A 55 -0.96 1.77 -3.37
C MET A 55 -2.45 1.49 -3.62
N ASP A 56 -2.92 1.63 -4.86
CA ASP A 56 -4.31 1.37 -5.25
C ASP A 56 -4.64 -0.14 -5.16
N ASP A 57 -3.77 -1.01 -5.70
CA ASP A 57 -3.87 -2.48 -5.57
C ASP A 57 -3.87 -2.92 -4.09
N ILE A 58 -3.02 -2.30 -3.26
CA ILE A 58 -3.03 -2.56 -1.82
C ILE A 58 -4.35 -2.11 -1.18
N ALA A 59 -4.88 -0.94 -1.55
CA ALA A 59 -6.14 -0.45 -1.01
C ALA A 59 -7.31 -1.38 -1.36
N GLU A 60 -7.32 -1.97 -2.57
CA GLU A 60 -8.28 -3.01 -2.95
C GLU A 60 -8.12 -4.28 -2.12
N LYS A 61 -6.89 -4.77 -1.93
CA LYS A 61 -6.61 -5.95 -1.10
C LYS A 61 -7.01 -5.75 0.36
N VAL A 62 -6.80 -4.56 0.91
CA VAL A 62 -7.24 -4.20 2.28
C VAL A 62 -8.76 -4.16 2.36
N ARG A 63 -9.44 -3.57 1.36
CA ARG A 63 -10.91 -3.57 1.30
C ARG A 63 -11.46 -4.99 1.27
N ALA A 64 -10.94 -5.85 0.39
CA ALA A 64 -11.35 -7.25 0.31
C ALA A 64 -11.12 -8.02 1.62
N ALA A 65 -9.95 -7.84 2.25
CA ALA A 65 -9.63 -8.49 3.53
C ALA A 65 -10.53 -7.99 4.68
N ARG A 66 -10.95 -6.72 4.66
CA ARG A 66 -11.91 -6.16 5.63
C ARG A 66 -13.31 -6.72 5.41
N SER A 67 -13.78 -6.78 4.17
CA SER A 67 -15.05 -7.42 3.84
C SER A 67 -15.08 -8.88 4.30
N GLU A 68 -14.00 -9.65 4.07
CA GLU A 68 -13.90 -11.03 4.58
C GLU A 68 -13.91 -11.09 6.12
N LEU A 69 -13.26 -10.15 6.81
CA LEU A 69 -13.30 -10.06 8.27
C LEU A 69 -14.71 -9.78 8.79
N ASP A 70 -15.47 -8.92 8.11
CA ASP A 70 -16.82 -8.57 8.52
C ASP A 70 -17.78 -9.74 8.30
N SER A 71 -17.66 -10.49 7.21
CA SER A 71 -18.41 -11.75 6.98
C SER A 71 -18.07 -12.88 7.96
N LEU A 72 -16.97 -12.78 8.72
CA LEU A 72 -16.63 -13.74 9.79
C LEU A 72 -17.17 -13.32 11.17
N LYS A 73 -17.74 -12.10 11.29
CA LYS A 73 -18.38 -11.61 12.51
C LYS A 73 -19.89 -11.88 12.53
N GLU A 74 -20.50 -12.00 11.36
CA GLU A 74 -21.88 -12.49 11.15
C GLU A 74 -21.96 -14.01 11.32
#